data_AF-I0WK54-F1
#
_entry.id   AF-I0WK54-F1
#
_cell.length_a   1.000
_cell.length_b   1.000
_cell.length_c   1.000
_cell.angle_alpha   90.00
_cell.angle_beta   90.00
_cell.angle_gamma   90.00
#
_symmetry.space_group_name_H-M   'P 1'
#
loop_
_entity.id
_entity.type
_entity.pdbx_description
1 polymer ?
#
loop_
_entity_poly.entity_id
_entity_poly.type
_entity_poly.pdbx_seq_one_letter_code
_entity_poly.pdbx_strand_id
1 'polypeptide(L)'
;MDKPENLIPRKKMVDIMYDMAVLSATKSVQQDILIENNIFPETYLYEKYQIDSLQLVESKVYYASRPDVYLKIFKEVEGRLNAQKEAMEKEQALQDEESDMDKNNSEKKSDSILSIKELGKGKRDTLITQE
;
A
#
# COMPACT_ATOMS: atom_id res chain seq x y z
N MET A 1 -16.49 34.68 4.01
CA MET A 1 -17.16 33.38 4.29
C MET A 1 -17.20 33.18 5.78
N ASP A 2 -18.42 33.17 6.31
CA ASP A 2 -18.67 32.94 7.72
C ASP A 2 -18.45 31.47 8.08
N LYS A 3 -18.27 31.21 9.37
CA LYS A 3 -18.05 29.86 9.89
C LYS A 3 -19.39 29.11 9.88
N PRO A 4 -19.53 27.99 9.14
CA PRO A 4 -20.76 27.21 9.19
C PRO A 4 -20.92 26.54 10.56
N GLU A 5 -22.16 26.39 11.02
CA GLU A 5 -22.47 25.82 12.35
C GLU A 5 -22.01 24.36 12.47
N ASN A 6 -22.14 23.61 11.37
CA ASN A 6 -21.75 22.22 11.20
C ASN A 6 -20.31 22.07 10.66
N LEU A 7 -19.42 23.07 10.84
CA LEU A 7 -18.06 22.99 10.30
C LEU A 7 -17.32 21.70 10.70
N ILE A 8 -16.82 20.97 9.71
CA ILE A 8 -15.92 19.83 9.93
C ILE A 8 -14.61 20.35 10.55
N PRO A 9 -14.21 19.88 11.75
CA PRO A 9 -12.98 20.30 12.40
C PRO A 9 -11.74 20.02 11.53
N ARG A 10 -10.72 20.89 11.59
CA ARG A 10 -9.52 20.80 10.73
C ARG A 10 -8.91 19.40 10.73
N LYS A 11 -8.72 18.80 11.92
CA LYS A 11 -8.14 17.46 12.05
C LYS A 11 -8.96 16.41 11.30
N LYS A 12 -10.29 16.43 11.49
CA LYS A 12 -11.23 15.54 10.77
C LYS A 12 -11.19 15.80 9.26
N MET A 13 -11.04 17.05 8.83
CA MET A 13 -10.90 17.39 7.41
C MET A 13 -9.61 16.82 6.81
N VAL A 14 -8.48 16.84 7.53
CA VAL A 14 -7.25 16.17 7.09
C VAL A 14 -7.50 14.67 6.88
N ASP A 15 -8.17 14.02 7.84
CA ASP A 15 -8.50 12.59 7.72
C ASP A 15 -9.37 12.30 6.49
N ILE A 16 -10.45 13.07 6.30
CA ILE A 16 -11.35 12.95 5.15
C ILE A 16 -10.62 13.14 3.83
N MET A 17 -9.77 14.16 3.73
CA MET A 17 -9.05 14.47 2.49
C MET A 17 -7.97 13.42 2.17
N TYR A 18 -7.34 12.86 3.19
CA TYR A 18 -6.41 11.74 3.02
C TYR A 18 -7.13 10.50 2.47
N ASP A 19 -8.23 10.08 3.10
CA ASP A 19 -9.00 8.93 2.64
C ASP A 19 -9.58 9.16 1.23
N MET A 20 -10.05 10.38 0.95
CA MET A 20 -10.51 10.76 -0.39
C MET A 20 -9.41 10.65 -1.44
N ALA A 21 -8.17 11.04 -1.12
CA ALA A 21 -7.04 10.91 -2.02
C ALA A 21 -6.70 9.43 -2.30
N VAL A 22 -6.69 8.59 -1.26
CA VAL A 22 -6.48 7.14 -1.39
C VAL A 22 -7.56 6.50 -2.25
N LEU A 23 -8.83 6.77 -1.97
CA LEU A 23 -9.96 6.25 -2.73
C LEU A 23 -9.95 6.72 -4.19
N SER A 24 -9.53 7.96 -4.44
CA SER A 24 -9.41 8.50 -5.81
C SER A 24 -8.33 7.77 -6.61
N ALA A 25 -7.20 7.44 -5.97
CA ALA A 25 -6.15 6.63 -6.58
C ALA A 25 -6.65 5.21 -6.87
N THR A 26 -7.36 4.56 -5.94
CA THR A 26 -7.96 3.23 -6.16
C THR A 26 -8.98 3.25 -7.29
N LYS A 27 -9.88 4.25 -7.32
CA LYS A 27 -10.87 4.40 -8.39
C LYS A 27 -10.20 4.57 -9.75
N SER A 28 -9.10 5.33 -9.83
CA SER A 28 -8.35 5.48 -11.08
C SER A 28 -7.75 4.18 -11.61
N VAL A 29 -7.51 3.19 -10.75
CA VAL A 29 -6.89 1.90 -11.13
C VAL A 29 -7.94 0.80 -11.36
N GLN A 30 -9.04 0.81 -10.59
CA GLN A 30 -10.04 -0.27 -10.55
C GLN A 30 -11.47 0.22 -10.84
N GLN A 31 -11.63 1.25 -11.66
CA GLN A 31 -12.91 1.91 -11.92
C GLN A 31 -14.03 0.93 -12.29
N ASP A 32 -13.74 -0.05 -13.16
CA ASP A 32 -14.73 -0.99 -13.69
C ASP A 32 -15.32 -1.87 -12.58
N ILE A 33 -14.47 -2.39 -11.68
CA ILE A 33 -14.90 -3.22 -10.54
C ILE A 33 -15.79 -2.43 -9.58
N LEU A 34 -15.48 -1.16 -9.34
CA LEU A 34 -16.29 -0.31 -8.46
C LEU A 34 -17.67 -0.03 -9.06
N ILE A 35 -17.74 0.23 -10.37
CA ILE A 35 -18.99 0.47 -11.09
C ILE A 35 -19.86 -0.79 -11.11
N GLU A 36 -19.29 -1.94 -11.46
CA GLU A 36 -20.01 -3.23 -11.51
C GLU A 36 -20.63 -3.61 -10.16
N ASN A 37 -19.99 -3.23 -9.05
CA ASN A 37 -20.46 -3.51 -7.70
C ASN A 37 -21.26 -2.36 -7.07
N ASN A 38 -21.61 -1.30 -7.81
CA ASN A 38 -22.30 -0.11 -7.31
C ASN A 38 -21.63 0.54 -6.07
N ILE A 39 -20.29 0.48 -6.00
CA ILE A 39 -19.54 1.05 -4.88
C ILE A 39 -19.25 2.52 -5.19
N PHE A 40 -19.83 3.40 -4.37
CA PHE A 40 -19.58 4.84 -4.42
C PHE A 40 -18.62 5.23 -3.30
N PRO A 41 -17.34 5.54 -3.58
CA PRO A 41 -16.35 5.86 -2.55
C PRO A 41 -16.73 7.05 -1.68
N GLU A 42 -17.53 7.97 -2.21
CA GLU A 42 -18.05 9.14 -1.50
C GLU A 42 -19.03 8.73 -0.39
N THR A 43 -19.88 7.72 -0.63
CA THR A 43 -20.81 7.18 0.39
C THR A 43 -20.03 6.58 1.56
N TYR A 44 -18.95 5.86 1.28
CA TYR A 44 -18.07 5.33 2.32
C TYR A 44 -17.48 6.45 3.20
N LEU A 45 -17.08 7.58 2.61
CA LEU A 45 -16.58 8.72 3.38
C LEU A 45 -17.66 9.32 4.29
N TYR A 46 -18.88 9.47 3.79
CA TYR A 46 -20.01 10.01 4.56
C TYR A 46 -20.33 9.14 5.78
N GLU A 47 -20.38 7.83 5.59
CA GLU A 47 -20.64 6.87 6.66
C GLU A 47 -19.49 6.83 7.68
N LYS A 48 -18.24 6.67 7.21
CA LYS A 48 -17.05 6.58 8.07
C LYS A 48 -16.89 7.80 8.97
N TYR A 49 -17.10 8.99 8.40
CA TYR A 49 -16.90 10.24 9.13
C TYR A 49 -18.17 10.79 9.74
N GLN A 50 -19.34 10.18 9.55
CA GLN A 50 -20.63 10.70 10.03
C GLN A 50 -20.82 12.16 9.59
N ILE A 51 -20.70 12.40 8.29
CA ILE A 51 -20.92 13.70 7.65
C ILE A 51 -21.87 13.52 6.47
N ASP A 52 -22.54 14.59 6.08
CA ASP A 52 -23.30 14.63 4.82
C ASP A 52 -22.55 15.42 3.74
N SER A 53 -23.09 15.36 2.51
CA SER A 53 -22.49 16.01 1.34
C SER A 53 -22.51 17.53 1.46
N LEU A 54 -23.55 18.12 2.06
CA LEU A 54 -23.69 19.57 2.22
C LEU A 54 -22.65 20.08 3.23
N GLN A 55 -22.54 19.44 4.39
CA GLN A 55 -21.56 19.73 5.43
C GLN A 55 -20.13 19.71 4.87
N LEU A 56 -19.82 18.72 4.02
CA LEU A 56 -18.52 18.62 3.37
C LEU A 56 -18.26 19.80 2.43
N VAL A 57 -19.22 20.16 1.58
CA VAL A 57 -19.09 21.28 0.64
C VAL A 57 -18.93 22.60 1.38
N GLU A 58 -19.79 22.88 2.36
CA GLU A 58 -19.74 24.11 3.17
C GLU A 58 -18.41 24.22 3.92
N SER A 59 -17.93 23.12 4.48
CA SER A 59 -16.63 23.09 5.17
C SER A 59 -15.47 23.32 4.19
N LYS A 60 -15.49 22.72 2.99
CA LYS A 60 -14.47 22.96 1.96
C LYS A 60 -14.46 24.42 1.52
N VAL A 61 -15.63 25.03 1.33
CA VAL A 61 -15.75 26.46 0.99
C VAL A 61 -15.20 27.34 2.12
N TYR A 62 -15.52 27.01 3.38
CA TYR A 62 -14.97 27.70 4.55
C TYR A 62 -13.44 27.64 4.59
N TYR A 63 -12.83 26.47 4.41
CA TYR A 63 -11.37 26.34 4.40
C TYR A 63 -10.73 26.99 3.18
N ALA A 64 -11.32 26.87 1.99
CA ALA A 64 -10.84 27.52 0.77
C ALA A 64 -10.77 29.05 0.90
N SER A 65 -11.65 29.65 1.69
CA SER A 65 -11.59 31.09 2.00
C SER A 65 -10.46 31.50 2.95
N ARG A 66 -9.69 30.54 3.49
CA ARG A 66 -8.57 30.74 4.43
C ARG A 66 -7.33 29.99 3.93
N PRO A 67 -6.61 30.54 2.93
CA PRO A 67 -5.53 29.84 2.23
C PRO A 67 -4.46 29.25 3.14
N ASP A 68 -4.03 29.97 4.17
CA ASP A 68 -2.99 29.49 5.10
C ASP A 68 -3.42 28.23 5.88
N VAL A 69 -4.68 28.19 6.29
CA VAL A 69 -5.23 27.03 7.01
C VAL A 69 -5.41 25.87 6.06
N TYR A 70 -5.89 26.13 4.84
CA TYR A 70 -6.14 25.09 3.87
C TYR A 70 -4.85 24.47 3.34
N LEU A 71 -3.83 25.30 3.09
CA LEU A 71 -2.49 24.82 2.76
C LEU A 71 -1.93 23.90 3.85
N LYS A 72 -2.13 24.24 5.13
CA LYS A 72 -1.73 23.35 6.23
C LYS A 72 -2.49 22.03 6.22
N ILE A 73 -3.74 21.99 5.78
CA ILE A 73 -4.49 20.73 5.63
C ILE A 73 -3.86 19.89 4.52
N PHE A 74 -3.64 20.49 3.34
CA PHE A 74 -3.02 19.80 2.20
C PHE A 74 -1.61 19.27 2.52
N LYS A 75 -0.76 20.07 3.16
CA LYS A 75 0.60 19.63 3.55
C LYS A 75 0.56 18.45 4.53
N GLU A 76 -0.41 18.39 5.43
CA GLU A 76 -0.55 17.28 6.37
C GLU A 76 -1.03 16.01 5.66
N VAL A 77 -1.96 16.14 4.71
CA VAL A 77 -2.40 15.04 3.84
C VAL A 77 -1.24 14.52 3.00
N GLU A 78 -0.50 15.40 2.33
CA GLU A 78 0.68 15.06 1.53
C GLU A 78 1.74 14.35 2.37
N GLY A 79 2.05 14.86 3.57
CA GLY A 79 2.99 14.21 4.47
C GLY A 79 2.58 12.79 4.85
N ARG A 80 1.29 12.54 5.10
CA ARG A 80 0.77 11.19 5.38
C ARG A 80 0.87 10.26 4.18
N LEU A 81 0.58 10.76 2.98
CA LEU A 81 0.68 9.98 1.74
C LEU A 81 2.14 9.59 1.46
N ASN A 82 3.08 10.53 1.60
CA ASN A 82 4.50 10.26 1.42
C ASN A 82 5.02 9.24 2.43
N ALA A 83 4.68 9.41 3.72
CA ALA A 83 5.09 8.46 4.76
C ALA A 83 4.56 7.04 4.49
N GLN A 84 3.31 6.93 4.02
CA GLN A 84 2.75 5.63 3.65
C GLN A 84 3.45 5.02 2.44
N LYS A 85 3.72 5.83 1.41
CA LYS A 85 4.45 5.39 0.22
C LYS A 85 5.84 4.87 0.59
N GLU A 86 6.61 5.61 1.38
CA GLU A 86 7.93 5.21 1.84
C GLU A 86 7.89 3.90 2.65
N ALA A 87 6.87 3.72 3.49
CA ALA A 87 6.69 2.48 4.24
C ALA A 87 6.45 1.29 3.31
N MET A 88 5.61 1.45 2.28
CA MET A 88 5.33 0.40 1.29
C MET A 88 6.55 0.07 0.43
N GLU A 89 7.31 1.08 -0.01
CA GLU A 89 8.54 0.88 -0.78
C GLU A 89 9.59 0.11 0.04
N LYS A 90 9.72 0.45 1.32
CA LYS A 90 10.62 -0.27 2.23
C LYS A 90 10.18 -1.72 2.45
N GLU A 91 8.89 -1.96 2.62
CA GLU A 91 8.35 -3.31 2.77
C GLU A 91 8.57 -4.16 1.51
N GLN A 92 8.36 -3.57 0.33
CA GLN A 92 8.62 -4.24 -0.94
C GLN A 92 10.11 -4.60 -1.09
N ALA A 93 11.02 -3.69 -0.78
CA ALA A 93 12.46 -3.94 -0.87
C ALA A 93 12.90 -5.12 0.02
N LEU A 94 12.34 -5.23 1.23
CA LEU A 94 12.61 -6.36 2.13
C LEU A 94 12.09 -7.68 1.57
N GLN A 95 10.89 -7.69 0.98
CA GLN A 95 10.33 -8.88 0.33
C GLN A 95 11.15 -9.32 -0.89
N ASP A 96 11.63 -8.37 -1.68
CA ASP A 96 12.46 -8.64 -2.85
C ASP A 96 13.80 -9.26 -2.41
N GLU A 97 14.44 -8.71 -1.37
CA GLU A 97 15.68 -9.25 -0.77
C GLU A 97 15.49 -10.68 -0.21
N GLU A 98 14.39 -10.94 0.50
CA GLU A 98 14.05 -12.29 0.99
C GLU A 98 13.83 -13.27 -0.18
N SER A 99 13.11 -12.84 -1.22
CA SER A 99 12.83 -13.67 -2.40
C SER A 99 14.10 -14.03 -3.19
N ASP A 100 15.08 -13.12 -3.24
CA ASP A 100 16.35 -13.33 -3.93
C ASP A 100 17.32 -14.19 -3.09
N MET A 101 17.25 -14.10 -1.75
CA MET A 101 17.96 -15.03 -0.87
C MET A 101 17.42 -16.46 -0.97
N ASP A 102 16.10 -16.63 -1.06
CA ASP A 102 15.49 -17.96 -1.21
C ASP A 102 15.82 -18.62 -2.55
N LYS A 103 15.84 -17.85 -3.66
CA LYS A 103 16.31 -18.34 -4.97
C LYS A 103 17.76 -18.83 -4.90
N ASN A 104 18.65 -18.00 -4.35
CA ASN A 104 20.08 -18.32 -4.22
C ASN A 104 20.33 -19.58 -3.34
N ASN A 105 19.53 -19.77 -2.29
CA ASN A 105 19.65 -20.93 -1.41
C ASN A 105 19.12 -22.22 -2.06
N SER A 106 18.10 -22.10 -2.93
CA SER A 106 17.59 -23.23 -3.72
C SER A 106 18.60 -23.71 -4.76
N GLU A 107 19.27 -22.78 -5.46
CA GLU A 107 20.29 -23.09 -6.48
C GLU A 107 21.55 -23.73 -5.88
N LYS A 108 22.02 -23.21 -4.74
CA LYS A 108 23.16 -23.79 -4.00
C LYS A 108 22.87 -25.19 -3.44
N LYS A 109 21.62 -25.45 -3.03
CA LYS A 109 21.19 -26.78 -2.59
C LYS A 109 21.13 -27.77 -3.75
N SER A 110 20.67 -27.37 -4.94
CA SER A 110 20.67 -28.27 -6.10
C SER A 110 22.08 -28.68 -6.52
N ASP A 111 23.03 -27.75 -6.56
CA ASP A 111 24.43 -28.04 -6.92
C ASP A 111 25.12 -28.96 -5.90
N SER A 112 24.86 -28.74 -4.61
CA SER A 112 25.41 -29.58 -3.55
C SER A 112 24.87 -31.03 -3.61
N ILE A 113 23.58 -31.21 -3.92
CA ILE A 113 22.96 -32.53 -4.04
C ILE A 113 23.46 -33.27 -5.29
N LEU A 114 23.65 -32.56 -6.40
CA LEU A 114 24.22 -33.13 -7.63
C LEU A 114 25.66 -33.61 -7.38
N SER A 115 26.50 -32.79 -6.75
CA SER A 115 27.89 -33.14 -6.40
C SER A 115 27.99 -34.37 -5.48
N ILE A 116 27.15 -34.45 -4.43
CA ILE A 116 27.13 -35.61 -3.52
C ILE A 116 26.70 -36.89 -4.26
N LYS A 117 25.77 -36.79 -5.20
CA LYS A 117 25.26 -37.94 -5.98
C LYS A 117 26.31 -38.47 -6.97
N GLU A 118 27.17 -37.60 -7.50
CA GLU A 118 28.29 -38.01 -8.36
C GLU A 118 29.44 -38.65 -7.57
N LEU A 119 29.77 -38.11 -6.38
CA LEU A 119 30.77 -38.69 -5.48
C LEU A 119 30.39 -40.09 -4.95
N GLY A 120 29.09 -40.40 -4.84
CA GLY A 120 28.58 -41.70 -4.41
C GLY A 120 28.55 -42.80 -5.49
N LYS A 121 28.73 -42.45 -6.77
CA LYS A 121 28.74 -43.43 -7.88
C LYS A 121 30.12 -44.03 -8.14
N GLY A 122 31.20 -43.32 -7.82
CA GLY A 122 32.58 -43.79 -8.04
C GLY A 122 33.12 -44.83 -7.05
N LYS A 123 32.40 -45.14 -5.96
CA LYS A 123 32.87 -46.07 -4.90
C LYS A 123 32.22 -47.46 -4.92
N ARG A 124 31.25 -47.72 -5.82
CA ARG A 124 30.57 -49.02 -5.88
C ARG A 124 31.21 -50.03 -6.85
N ASP A 125 32.11 -49.59 -7.71
CA ASP A 125 32.64 -50.45 -8.79
C ASP A 125 34.06 -51.01 -8.55
N THR A 126 34.62 -50.89 -7.34
CA THR A 126 36.03 -51.30 -7.08
C THR A 126 36.22 -52.43 -6.05
N LEU A 127 35.21 -53.26 -5.77
CA LEU A 127 35.35 -54.35 -4.77
C LEU A 127 34.85 -55.73 -5.21
N ILE A 128 34.82 -56.05 -6.51
CA ILE A 128 34.59 -57.43 -6.95
C ILE A 128 35.58 -57.82 -8.05
N THR A 129 36.79 -58.21 -7.65
CA THR A 129 37.61 -59.23 -8.34
C THR A 129 38.81 -59.59 -7.48
N GLN A 130 39.16 -60.89 -7.46
CA GLN A 130 40.12 -61.65 -6.61
C GLN A 130 39.43 -62.37 -5.45
N GLU A 131 39.38 -63.69 -5.34
CA GLU A 131 39.88 -64.84 -6.12
C GLU A 131 38.85 -65.97 -6.00
#